data_AF-A0A420I778-F1
#
_entry.id   AF-A0A420I778-F1
#
_cell.length_a   1.000
_cell.length_b   1.000
_cell.length_c   1.000
_cell.angle_alpha   90.00
_cell.angle_beta   90.00
_cell.angle_gamma   90.00
#
_symmetry.space_group_name_H-M   'P 1'
#
loop_
_entity.id
_entity.type
_entity.pdbx_description
1 polymer ?
#
loop_
_entity_poly.entity_id
_entity_poly.type
_entity_poly.pdbx_seq_one_letter_code
_entity_poly.pdbx_strand_id
1 'polypeptide(L)'
;MKLYNDEAKYGGSSSDLFDYKFETFCENCDMTCIGEEDRNRTFRFMLKKNALEHHRALIRENNGKEHEQMLLAKWNELSLQSIINEQEGSKDAEKALATLTTKLRTIQSGLNQSFRNSSYLYAKLLTACRGHPATRVACSTYSSNNNVTDLLNQLQASIATWKAELSLYQQAQVQYPL
;
A
#
# COMPACT_ATOMS: atom_id res chain seq x y z
N MET A 1 -11.30 -33.91 -28.11
CA MET A 1 -10.58 -33.06 -29.09
C MET A 1 -9.65 -32.14 -28.31
N LYS A 2 -8.33 -32.22 -28.52
CA LYS A 2 -7.38 -31.28 -27.90
C LYS A 2 -7.42 -29.99 -28.72
N LEU A 3 -7.81 -28.89 -28.11
CA LEU A 3 -7.94 -27.60 -28.78
C LEU A 3 -6.59 -26.98 -29.16
N TYR A 4 -5.49 -27.48 -28.58
CA TYR A 4 -4.14 -26.99 -28.80
C TYR A 4 -3.17 -28.14 -29.09
N ASN A 5 -2.48 -28.04 -30.24
CA ASN A 5 -1.22 -28.75 -30.49
C ASN A 5 -0.07 -27.90 -29.93
N ASP A 6 0.88 -28.51 -29.22
CA ASP A 6 2.05 -27.81 -28.67
C ASP A 6 2.93 -27.20 -29.78
N GLU A 7 2.91 -27.75 -30.99
CA GLU A 7 3.59 -27.16 -32.16
C GLU A 7 2.99 -25.82 -32.57
N ALA A 8 1.70 -25.61 -32.33
CA ALA A 8 0.99 -24.35 -32.62
C ALA A 8 1.25 -23.25 -31.58
N LYS A 9 1.95 -23.55 -30.48
CA LYS A 9 2.34 -22.57 -29.47
C LYS A 9 3.67 -21.91 -29.79
N TYR A 10 3.81 -20.66 -29.38
CA TYR A 10 5.03 -19.88 -29.47
C TYR A 10 6.01 -20.24 -28.35
N GLY A 11 7.21 -20.71 -28.71
CA GLY A 11 8.26 -21.11 -27.76
C GLY A 11 9.35 -20.06 -27.54
N GLY A 12 9.45 -19.06 -28.42
CA GLY A 12 10.50 -18.04 -28.37
C GLY A 12 11.81 -18.43 -29.07
N SER A 13 11.76 -19.39 -30.00
CA SER A 13 12.91 -19.73 -30.86
C SER A 13 13.05 -18.73 -32.01
N SER A 14 14.26 -18.58 -32.58
CA SER A 14 14.48 -17.79 -33.80
C SER A 14 13.70 -18.33 -35.02
N SER A 15 13.31 -19.61 -34.99
CA SER A 15 12.48 -20.26 -35.99
C SER A 15 10.96 -20.12 -35.74
N ASP A 16 10.56 -19.63 -34.57
CA ASP A 16 9.14 -19.45 -34.24
C ASP A 16 8.66 -18.09 -34.76
N LEU A 17 7.79 -18.11 -35.77
CA LEU A 17 7.14 -16.89 -36.28
C LEU A 17 6.03 -16.46 -35.32
N PHE A 18 6.25 -15.39 -34.55
CA PHE A 18 5.29 -14.91 -33.56
C PHE A 18 3.92 -14.59 -34.17
N ASP A 19 3.89 -13.84 -35.28
CA ASP A 19 2.64 -13.38 -35.92
C ASP A 19 1.72 -14.55 -36.30
N TYR A 20 2.29 -15.59 -36.92
CA TYR A 20 1.56 -16.80 -37.27
C TYR A 20 0.98 -17.51 -36.03
N LYS A 21 1.75 -17.62 -34.95
CA LYS A 21 1.30 -18.26 -33.71
C LYS A 21 0.24 -17.42 -32.99
N PHE A 22 0.33 -16.09 -33.11
CA PHE A 22 -0.64 -15.16 -32.56
C PHE A 22 -1.96 -15.19 -33.34
N GLU A 23 -1.92 -15.26 -34.66
CA GLU A 23 -3.11 -15.45 -35.51
C GLU A 23 -3.83 -16.75 -35.16
N THR A 24 -3.10 -17.87 -35.06
CA THR A 24 -3.67 -19.15 -34.60
C THR A 24 -4.28 -19.03 -33.19
N PHE A 25 -3.69 -18.22 -32.30
CA PHE A 25 -4.26 -17.97 -30.99
C PHE A 25 -5.58 -17.21 -31.05
N CYS A 26 -5.67 -16.17 -31.89
CA CYS A 26 -6.89 -15.41 -32.12
C CYS A 26 -7.99 -16.31 -32.69
N GLU A 27 -7.70 -17.10 -33.73
CA GLU A 27 -8.65 -18.05 -34.30
C GLU A 27 -9.16 -19.05 -33.25
N ASN A 28 -8.28 -19.57 -32.40
CA ASN A 28 -8.67 -20.46 -31.31
C ASN A 28 -9.56 -19.78 -30.26
N CYS A 29 -9.30 -18.50 -29.97
CA CYS A 29 -10.15 -17.70 -29.09
C CYS A 29 -11.54 -17.50 -29.71
N ASP A 30 -11.60 -17.19 -31.00
CA ASP A 30 -12.86 -17.04 -31.72
C ASP A 30 -13.68 -18.33 -31.76
N MET A 31 -13.03 -19.46 -32.03
CA MET A 31 -13.67 -20.78 -32.00
C MET A 31 -14.22 -21.16 -30.61
N THR A 32 -13.69 -20.56 -29.54
CA THR A 32 -14.13 -20.81 -28.15
C THR A 32 -14.97 -19.69 -27.55
N CYS A 33 -15.42 -18.74 -28.39
CA CYS A 33 -16.20 -17.57 -27.97
C CYS A 33 -15.51 -16.72 -26.89
N ILE A 34 -14.16 -16.67 -26.89
CA ILE A 34 -13.38 -15.79 -26.01
C ILE A 34 -13.30 -14.42 -26.67
N GLY A 35 -14.05 -13.46 -26.13
CA GLY A 35 -14.02 -12.07 -26.58
C GLY A 35 -12.66 -11.40 -26.37
N GLU A 36 -12.38 -10.34 -27.14
CA GLU A 36 -11.09 -9.66 -27.15
C GLU A 36 -10.62 -9.22 -25.75
N GLU A 37 -11.55 -8.74 -24.90
CA GLU A 37 -11.30 -8.32 -23.51
C GLU A 37 -10.71 -9.44 -22.64
N ASP A 38 -11.09 -10.69 -22.90
CA ASP A 38 -10.66 -11.86 -22.12
C ASP A 38 -9.41 -12.54 -22.69
N ARG A 39 -9.01 -12.21 -23.93
CA ARG A 39 -7.82 -12.78 -24.58
C ARG A 39 -6.54 -12.52 -23.79
N ASN A 40 -6.45 -11.38 -23.09
CA ASN A 40 -5.33 -11.07 -22.21
C ASN A 40 -5.15 -12.12 -21.09
N ARG A 41 -6.25 -12.65 -20.55
CA ARG A 41 -6.21 -13.69 -19.50
C ARG A 41 -5.80 -15.05 -20.05
N THR A 42 -6.05 -15.29 -21.33
CA THR A 42 -5.80 -16.57 -22.00
C THR A 42 -4.50 -16.57 -22.82
N PHE A 43 -3.85 -15.43 -23.00
CA PHE A 43 -2.58 -15.27 -23.73
C PHE A 43 -1.49 -16.25 -23.29
N ARG A 44 -1.44 -16.62 -22.01
CA ARG A 44 -0.50 -17.65 -21.52
C ARG A 44 -0.64 -19.01 -22.20
N PHE A 45 -1.80 -19.34 -22.79
CA PHE A 45 -2.05 -20.62 -23.43
C PHE A 45 -1.39 -20.76 -24.81
N MET A 46 -1.10 -19.64 -25.51
CA MET A 46 -0.33 -19.68 -26.75
C MET A 46 1.18 -19.76 -26.53
N LEU A 47 1.64 -19.69 -25.28
CA LEU A 47 3.06 -19.70 -24.94
C LEU A 47 3.53 -21.08 -24.46
N LYS A 48 4.77 -21.42 -24.77
CA LYS A 48 5.49 -22.60 -24.23
C LYS A 48 6.95 -22.26 -23.95
N LYS A 49 7.65 -23.18 -23.29
CA LYS A 49 9.11 -23.10 -23.05
C LYS A 49 9.53 -21.72 -22.51
N ASN A 50 10.59 -21.14 -23.08
CA ASN A 50 11.18 -19.88 -22.64
C ASN A 50 10.20 -18.70 -22.73
N ALA A 51 9.35 -18.65 -23.77
CA ALA A 51 8.35 -17.60 -23.89
C ALA A 51 7.34 -17.61 -22.74
N LEU A 52 6.88 -18.80 -22.32
CA LEU A 52 5.97 -18.94 -21.17
C LEU A 52 6.65 -18.55 -19.86
N GLU A 53 7.90 -18.97 -19.64
CA GLU A 53 8.65 -18.60 -18.44
C GLU A 53 8.93 -17.10 -18.37
N HIS A 54 9.25 -16.48 -19.50
CA HIS A 54 9.43 -15.03 -19.60
C HIS A 54 8.12 -14.30 -19.31
N HIS A 55 7.00 -14.72 -19.90
CA HIS A 55 5.69 -14.13 -19.59
C HIS A 55 5.32 -14.27 -18.11
N ARG A 56 5.56 -15.43 -17.50
CA ARG A 56 5.35 -15.63 -16.05
C ARG A 56 6.24 -14.70 -15.21
N ALA A 57 7.49 -14.49 -15.61
CA ALA A 57 8.40 -13.56 -14.94
C ALA A 57 7.89 -12.11 -15.03
N LEU A 58 7.46 -11.68 -16.22
CA LEU A 58 6.87 -10.35 -16.42
C LEU A 58 5.61 -10.14 -15.56
N ILE A 59 4.70 -11.12 -15.51
CA ILE A 59 3.50 -11.02 -14.66
C ILE A 59 3.88 -10.94 -13.19
N ARG A 60 4.85 -11.73 -12.72
CA ARG A 60 5.34 -11.64 -11.33
C ARG A 60 5.97 -10.28 -11.04
N GLU A 61 6.77 -9.76 -11.95
CA GLU A 61 7.40 -8.44 -11.82
C GLU A 61 6.34 -7.33 -11.78
N ASN A 62 5.36 -7.35 -12.70
CA ASN A 62 4.30 -6.37 -12.75
C ASN A 62 3.42 -6.41 -11.50
N ASN A 63 3.00 -7.60 -11.07
CA ASN A 63 2.24 -7.76 -9.83
C ASN A 63 3.05 -7.27 -8.61
N GLY A 64 4.38 -7.46 -8.61
CA GLY A 64 5.28 -6.91 -7.60
C GLY A 64 5.28 -5.38 -7.59
N LYS A 65 5.36 -4.75 -8.79
CA LYS A 65 5.28 -3.29 -8.95
C LYS A 65 3.92 -2.73 -8.53
N GLU A 66 2.82 -3.36 -8.94
CA GLU A 66 1.46 -2.98 -8.53
C GLU A 66 1.27 -3.09 -7.02
N HIS A 67 1.77 -4.18 -6.42
CA HIS A 67 1.72 -4.36 -4.98
C HIS A 67 2.52 -3.28 -4.25
N GLU A 68 3.73 -2.97 -4.71
CA GLU A 68 4.55 -1.90 -4.14
C GLU A 68 3.88 -0.52 -4.29
N GLN A 69 3.31 -0.21 -5.45
CA GLN A 69 2.57 1.04 -5.68
C GLN A 69 1.35 1.14 -4.76
N MET A 70 0.59 0.06 -4.58
CA MET A 70 -0.52 0.01 -3.64
C MET A 70 -0.03 0.27 -2.19
N LEU A 71 1.09 -0.32 -1.78
CA LEU A 71 1.67 -0.09 -0.46
C LEU A 71 2.12 1.37 -0.29
N LEU A 72 2.73 1.98 -1.31
CA LEU A 72 3.13 3.40 -1.30
C LEU A 72 1.92 4.34 -1.26
N ALA A 73 0.84 4.03 -1.98
CA ALA A 73 -0.41 4.79 -1.92
C ALA A 73 -0.99 4.77 -0.49
N LYS A 74 -1.12 3.56 0.10
CA LYS A 74 -1.55 3.39 1.50
C LYS A 74 -0.62 4.10 2.48
N TRP A 75 0.70 4.03 2.26
CA TRP A 75 1.66 4.77 3.05
C TRP A 75 1.34 6.26 3.02
N ASN A 76 1.17 6.85 1.84
CA ASN A 76 0.93 8.28 1.69
C ASN A 76 -0.39 8.75 2.30
N GLU A 77 -1.47 7.99 2.11
CA GLU A 77 -2.82 8.32 2.62
C GLU A 77 -2.94 8.21 4.14
N LEU A 78 -2.15 7.34 4.78
CA LEU A 78 -2.20 7.17 6.23
C LEU A 78 -1.82 8.45 6.97
N SER A 79 -2.75 8.89 7.81
CA SER A 79 -2.58 10.00 8.76
C SER A 79 -3.22 9.65 10.10
N LEU A 80 -2.86 10.37 11.15
CA LEU A 80 -3.49 10.19 12.45
C LEU A 80 -5.00 10.48 12.38
N GLN A 81 -5.38 11.50 11.61
CA GLN A 81 -6.79 11.87 11.42
C GLN A 81 -7.57 10.79 10.66
N SER A 82 -6.99 10.16 9.63
CA SER A 82 -7.68 9.09 8.90
C SER A 82 -7.99 7.91 9.81
N ILE A 83 -7.04 7.51 10.67
CA ILE A 83 -7.25 6.44 11.65
C ILE A 83 -8.30 6.81 12.71
N ILE A 84 -8.32 8.06 13.18
CA ILE A 84 -9.35 8.53 14.11
C ILE A 84 -10.74 8.48 13.46
N ASN A 85 -10.84 8.80 12.17
CA ASN A 85 -12.11 8.76 11.44
C ASN A 85 -12.61 7.32 11.19
N GLU A 86 -11.71 6.34 11.13
CA GLU A 86 -12.03 4.91 11.00
C GLU A 86 -12.48 4.26 12.33
N GLN A 87 -12.29 4.92 13.47
CA GLN A 87 -12.67 4.35 14.77
C GLN A 87 -14.19 4.33 14.97
N GLU A 88 -14.71 3.18 15.40
CA GLU A 88 -16.09 3.06 15.88
C GLU A 88 -16.19 3.58 17.33
N GLY A 89 -17.17 4.46 17.58
CA GLY A 89 -17.45 4.99 18.91
C GLY A 89 -16.58 6.20 19.29
N SER A 90 -16.00 6.17 20.50
CA SER A 90 -15.23 7.28 21.04
C SER A 90 -13.90 7.44 20.29
N LYS A 91 -13.65 8.66 19.80
CA LYS A 91 -12.42 9.02 19.11
C LYS A 91 -11.27 9.10 20.11
N ASP A 92 -10.38 8.13 20.05
CA ASP A 92 -9.20 8.04 20.91
C ASP A 92 -7.92 8.21 20.08
N ALA A 93 -7.34 9.40 20.20
CA ALA A 93 -6.08 9.77 19.52
C ALA A 93 -4.89 8.88 19.93
N GLU A 94 -4.88 8.34 21.14
CA GLU A 94 -3.78 7.49 21.63
C GLU A 94 -3.86 6.10 21.01
N LYS A 95 -5.06 5.49 21.03
CA LYS A 95 -5.34 4.25 20.30
C LYS A 95 -5.10 4.43 18.80
N ALA A 96 -5.44 5.59 18.24
CA ALA A 96 -5.18 5.91 16.84
C ALA A 96 -3.67 5.99 16.54
N LEU A 97 -2.88 6.61 17.40
CA LEU A 97 -1.42 6.69 17.24
C LEU A 97 -0.76 5.30 17.29
N ALA A 98 -1.19 4.44 18.21
CA ALA A 98 -0.70 3.06 18.29
C ALA A 98 -1.04 2.27 17.02
N THR A 99 -2.27 2.43 16.52
CA THR A 99 -2.74 1.79 15.28
C THR A 99 -1.98 2.30 14.06
N LEU A 100 -1.80 3.62 13.94
CA LEU A 100 -1.04 4.25 12.87
C LEU A 100 0.40 3.73 12.84
N THR A 101 1.07 3.69 13.99
CA THR A 101 2.45 3.21 14.11
C THR A 101 2.59 1.77 13.66
N THR A 102 1.66 0.90 14.07
CA THR A 102 1.63 -0.50 13.64
C THR A 102 1.40 -0.61 12.14
N LYS A 103 0.38 0.06 11.58
CA LYS A 103 0.09 0.05 10.14
C LYS A 103 1.29 0.53 9.31
N LEU A 104 1.95 1.62 9.72
CA LEU A 104 3.14 2.12 9.05
C LEU A 104 4.29 1.10 9.08
N ARG A 105 4.59 0.49 10.24
CA ARG A 105 5.64 -0.54 10.32
C ARG A 105 5.34 -1.75 9.43
N THR A 106 4.08 -2.19 9.38
CA THR A 106 3.64 -3.29 8.50
C THR A 106 3.77 -2.93 7.02
N ILE A 107 3.40 -1.72 6.61
CA ILE A 107 3.60 -1.30 5.22
C ILE A 107 5.09 -1.19 4.91
N GLN A 108 5.89 -0.63 5.81
CA GLN A 108 7.33 -0.47 5.62
C GLN A 108 8.03 -1.81 5.39
N SER A 109 7.64 -2.87 6.11
CA SER A 109 8.22 -4.20 5.91
C SER A 109 7.87 -4.82 4.55
N GLY A 110 6.82 -4.35 3.88
CA GLY A 110 6.44 -4.75 2.53
C GLY A 110 7.10 -3.91 1.41
N LEU A 111 7.64 -2.73 1.72
CA LEU A 111 8.30 -1.86 0.74
C LEU A 111 9.72 -2.32 0.38
N ASN A 112 10.31 -1.75 -0.67
CA ASN A 112 11.70 -1.96 -1.05
C ASN A 112 12.69 -1.58 0.07
N GLN A 113 13.88 -2.20 0.05
CA GLN A 113 14.90 -2.05 1.10
C GLN A 113 15.33 -0.59 1.33
N SER A 114 15.30 0.24 0.28
CA SER A 114 15.58 1.69 0.35
C SER A 114 14.67 2.44 1.32
N PHE A 115 13.42 1.98 1.51
CA PHE A 115 12.42 2.59 2.39
C PHE A 115 12.43 2.02 3.81
N ARG A 116 13.16 0.93 4.06
CA ARG A 116 13.21 0.23 5.36
C ARG A 116 14.24 0.84 6.32
N ASN A 117 14.22 2.15 6.46
CA ASN A 117 15.11 2.89 7.35
C ASN A 117 14.33 3.74 8.37
N SER A 118 14.96 4.00 9.51
CA SER A 118 14.35 4.75 10.61
C SER A 118 14.04 6.19 10.25
N SER A 119 14.87 6.84 9.43
CA SER A 119 14.67 8.22 8.98
C SER A 119 13.39 8.37 8.14
N TYR A 120 13.10 7.39 7.29
CA TYR A 120 11.89 7.38 6.47
C TYR A 120 10.62 7.21 7.32
N LEU A 121 10.66 6.30 8.29
CA LEU A 121 9.57 6.14 9.25
C LEU A 121 9.38 7.39 10.12
N TYR A 122 10.47 8.01 10.57
CA TYR A 122 10.45 9.24 11.35
C TYR A 122 9.79 10.39 10.57
N ALA A 123 10.26 10.65 9.34
CA ALA A 123 9.70 11.68 8.47
C ALA A 123 8.21 11.42 8.18
N LYS A 124 7.83 10.15 7.99
CA LYS A 124 6.43 9.79 7.80
C LYS A 124 5.58 10.02 9.04
N LEU A 125 6.05 9.64 10.23
CA LEU A 125 5.32 9.89 11.47
C LEU A 125 5.10 11.39 11.72
N LEU A 126 6.12 12.22 11.47
CA LEU A 126 5.97 13.67 11.54
C LEU A 126 4.86 14.19 10.63
N THR A 127 4.88 13.79 9.35
CA THR A 127 3.90 14.28 8.37
C THR A 127 2.50 13.72 8.62
N ALA A 128 2.39 12.44 8.99
CA ALA A 128 1.12 11.77 9.29
C ALA A 128 0.43 12.31 10.55
N CYS A 129 1.19 12.75 11.54
CA CYS A 129 0.65 13.25 12.82
C CYS A 129 0.45 14.77 12.85
N ARG A 130 1.11 15.57 11.98
CA ARG A 130 1.07 17.04 12.04
C ARG A 130 -0.33 17.64 11.87
N GLY A 131 -1.25 16.95 11.19
CA GLY A 131 -2.61 17.42 10.93
C GLY A 131 -3.56 17.46 12.12
N HIS A 132 -3.26 16.74 13.22
CA HIS A 132 -4.16 16.66 14.37
C HIS A 132 -3.74 17.64 15.49
N PRO A 133 -4.67 18.37 16.14
CA PRO A 133 -4.33 19.34 17.19
C PRO A 133 -3.49 18.76 18.34
N ALA A 134 -3.82 17.55 18.79
CA ALA A 134 -3.14 16.88 19.90
C ALA A 134 -1.65 16.58 19.66
N THR A 135 -1.20 16.57 18.41
CA THR A 135 0.16 16.16 18.01
C THR A 135 0.91 17.26 17.27
N ARG A 136 0.24 18.37 16.93
CA ARG A 136 0.81 19.46 16.13
C ARG A 136 2.06 20.08 16.77
N VAL A 137 2.05 20.27 18.09
CA VAL A 137 3.19 20.83 18.84
C VAL A 137 4.37 19.85 18.80
N ALA A 138 4.16 18.59 19.19
CA ALA A 138 5.19 17.56 19.13
C ALA A 138 5.81 17.39 17.72
N CYS A 139 5.01 17.52 16.65
CA CYS A 139 5.51 17.46 15.27
C CYS A 139 6.27 18.72 14.80
N SER A 140 6.26 19.79 15.60
CA SER A 140 6.93 21.07 15.30
C SER A 140 8.20 21.26 16.13
N THR A 141 8.37 20.49 17.20
CA THR A 141 9.58 20.50 18.02
C THR A 141 10.73 19.86 17.25
N TYR A 142 11.83 20.60 17.09
CA TYR A 142 13.04 20.09 16.47
C TYR A 142 13.66 18.99 17.34
N SER A 143 13.96 17.83 16.74
CA SER A 143 14.73 16.76 17.39
C SER A 143 16.00 16.52 16.59
N SER A 144 17.16 16.65 17.23
CA SER A 144 18.47 16.55 16.58
C SER A 144 18.79 15.14 16.07
N ASN A 145 18.11 14.11 16.59
CA ASN A 145 18.51 12.71 16.39
C ASN A 145 17.54 11.91 15.51
N ASN A 146 16.47 12.52 14.99
CA ASN A 146 15.45 11.86 14.13
C ASN A 146 15.04 10.46 14.62
N ASN A 147 14.94 10.29 15.95
CA ASN A 147 14.69 9.02 16.58
C ASN A 147 13.18 8.75 16.65
N VAL A 148 12.75 7.60 16.11
CA VAL A 148 11.34 7.20 16.07
C VAL A 148 10.76 6.99 17.47
N THR A 149 11.51 6.37 18.39
CA THR A 149 11.06 6.12 19.76
C THR A 149 10.86 7.42 20.51
N ASP A 150 11.80 8.36 20.39
CA ASP A 150 11.69 9.67 21.05
C ASP A 150 10.49 10.46 20.52
N LEU A 151 10.27 10.44 19.19
CA LEU A 151 9.10 11.06 18.59
C LEU A 151 7.79 10.43 19.08
N LEU A 152 7.71 9.10 19.16
CA LEU A 152 6.51 8.42 19.65
C LEU A 152 6.21 8.79 21.10
N ASN A 153 7.23 8.83 21.97
CA ASN A 153 7.08 9.25 23.36
C ASN A 153 6.58 10.70 23.46
N GLN A 154 7.13 11.61 22.64
CA GLN A 154 6.69 13.00 22.57
C GLN A 154 5.25 13.14 22.07
N LEU A 155 4.86 12.37 21.05
CA LEU A 155 3.49 12.35 20.53
C LEU A 155 2.51 11.83 21.59
N GLN A 156 2.86 10.77 22.32
CA GLN A 156 2.06 10.24 23.41
C GLN A 156 1.87 11.25 24.53
N ALA A 157 2.95 11.89 24.98
CA ALA A 157 2.89 12.94 26.00
C ALA A 157 2.01 14.11 25.55
N SER A 158 2.16 14.57 24.31
CA SER A 158 1.36 15.64 23.72
C SER A 158 -0.13 15.29 23.67
N ILE A 159 -0.47 14.05 23.32
CA ILE A 159 -1.85 13.56 23.34
C ILE A 159 -2.41 13.53 24.76
N ALA A 160 -1.63 13.07 25.74
CA ALA A 160 -2.05 13.02 27.14
C ALA A 160 -2.35 14.42 27.70
N THR A 161 -1.46 15.40 27.44
CA THR A 161 -1.69 16.81 27.82
C THR A 161 -2.96 17.37 27.18
N TRP A 162 -3.13 17.16 25.88
CA TRP A 162 -4.32 17.61 25.16
C TRP A 162 -5.63 17.01 25.71
N LYS A 163 -5.63 15.71 26.06
CA LYS A 163 -6.78 15.05 26.70
C LYS A 163 -7.10 15.66 28.07
N ALA A 164 -6.08 15.97 28.87
CA ALA A 164 -6.24 16.59 30.19
C ALA A 164 -6.84 18.01 30.07
N GLU A 165 -6.33 18.82 29.13
CA GLU A 165 -6.86 20.16 28.84
C GLU A 165 -8.34 20.11 28.44
N LEU A 166 -8.71 19.21 27.52
CA LEU A 166 -10.10 18.99 27.12
C LEU A 166 -11.03 18.65 28.29
N SER A 167 -10.57 17.78 29.19
CA SER A 167 -11.33 17.39 30.38
C SER A 167 -11.57 18.59 31.30
N LEU A 168 -10.55 19.44 31.49
CA LEU A 168 -10.66 20.67 32.29
C LEU A 168 -11.66 21.66 31.67
N TYR A 169 -11.61 21.86 30.35
CA TYR A 169 -12.57 22.72 29.64
C TYR A 169 -14.00 22.21 29.77
N GLN A 170 -14.22 20.89 29.64
CA GLN A 170 -15.54 20.28 29.78
C GLN A 170 -16.08 20.45 31.21
N GLN A 171 -15.25 20.26 32.24
CA GLN A 171 -15.63 20.47 33.63
C GLN A 171 -16.00 21.94 33.92
N ALA A 172 -15.22 22.89 33.38
CA ALA A 172 -15.48 24.31 33.56
C ALA A 172 -16.82 24.75 32.94
N GLN A 173 -17.21 24.20 31.79
CA GLN A 173 -18.51 24.51 31.16
C GLN A 173 -19.70 23.93 31.90
N VAL A 174 -19.55 22.79 32.58
CA VAL A 174 -20.61 22.21 33.42
C VAL A 174 -20.79 23.01 34.72
N GLN A 175 -19.72 23.61 35.24
CA GLN A 175 -19.73 24.32 36.52
C GLN A 175 -20.23 25.78 36.42
N TYR A 176 -20.17 26.38 35.22
CA TYR A 176 -20.67 27.73 34.95
C TYR A 176 -21.48 27.78 33.64
N PRO A 177 -22.70 27.24 33.61
CA PRO A 177 -23.58 27.36 32.45
C PRO A 177 -24.02 28.83 32.29
N LEU A 178 -23.90 29.35 31.06
CA LEU A 178 -24.45 30.65 30.64
C LEU A 178 -25.99 30.65 30.70
#